data_AF-W1YJY0-F1
#
_entry.id   AF-W1YJY0-F1
#
_cell.length_a   1.000
_cell.length_b   1.000
_cell.length_c   1.000
_cell.angle_alpha   90.00
_cell.angle_beta   90.00
_cell.angle_gamma   90.00
#
_symmetry.space_group_name_H-M   'P 1'
#
loop_
_entity.id
_entity.type
_entity.pdbx_description
1 polymer ?
#
loop_
_entity_poly.entity_id
_entity_poly.type
_entity_poly.pdbx_seq_one_letter_code
_entity_poly.pdbx_strand_id
1 'polypeptide(L)'
;LYEEVCARYPQVAFQSSGGILKHAPSLLAFTNPSVNSFRRLVPGFEAPVNLVYSARNRSACIRIPVTGSSPKAKRVEYRVPDPSANPYLAFAAVLMAG
;
A
#
# COMPACT_ATOMS: atom_id res chain seq x y z
N LEU A 1 -3.25 10.87 14.43
CA LEU A 1 -3.18 9.80 13.40
C LEU A 1 -1.74 9.45 13.01
N TYR A 2 -0.89 10.41 12.62
CA TYR A 2 0.53 10.18 12.32
C TYR A 2 1.28 9.58 13.54
N GLU A 3 1.07 10.16 14.72
CA GLU A 3 1.70 9.69 15.97
C GLU A 3 1.21 8.31 16.44
N GLU A 4 -0.09 8.01 16.31
CA GLU A 4 -0.62 6.68 16.71
C GLU A 4 -0.09 5.55 15.83
N VAL A 5 0.23 5.84 14.56
CA VAL A 5 0.80 4.89 13.62
C VAL A 5 2.31 4.74 13.86
N CYS A 6 3.04 5.84 14.01
CA CYS A 6 4.47 5.83 14.36
C CYS A 6 4.74 5.12 15.69
N ALA A 7 3.88 5.28 16.70
CA ALA A 7 4.03 4.63 18.00
C ALA A 7 3.76 3.11 17.95
N ARG A 8 3.02 2.60 16.95
CA ARG A 8 2.64 1.18 16.85
C ARG A 8 3.53 0.34 15.95
N TYR A 9 4.28 0.92 15.03
CA TYR A 9 5.12 0.17 14.09
C TYR A 9 6.61 0.46 14.25
N PRO A 10 7.48 -0.53 13.99
CA PRO A 10 8.92 -0.29 13.92
C PRO A 10 9.26 0.78 12.87
N GLN A 11 10.29 1.58 13.13
CA GLN A 11 10.76 2.65 12.23
C GLN A 11 10.99 2.16 10.79
N VAL A 12 11.47 0.93 10.63
CA VAL A 12 11.71 0.30 9.32
C VAL A 12 10.42 0.17 8.50
N ALA A 13 9.32 -0.23 9.12
CA ALA A 13 8.03 -0.36 8.42
C ALA A 13 7.47 1.00 7.99
N PHE A 14 7.76 2.04 8.77
CA PHE A 14 7.39 3.42 8.45
C PHE A 14 8.17 3.94 7.22
N GLN A 15 9.48 3.75 7.22
CA GLN A 15 10.35 4.13 6.09
C GLN A 15 9.95 3.39 4.82
N SER A 16 9.71 2.08 4.91
CA SER A 16 9.26 1.26 3.79
C SER A 16 7.92 1.72 3.21
N SER A 17 6.95 2.03 4.06
CA SER A 17 5.66 2.58 3.61
C SER A 17 5.82 3.96 2.94
N GLY A 18 6.73 4.80 3.45
CA GLY A 18 7.07 6.09 2.86
C GLY A 18 7.72 5.96 1.48
N GLY A 19 8.63 5.01 1.31
CA GLY A 19 9.25 4.69 0.03
C GLY A 19 8.23 4.24 -1.03
N ILE A 20 7.33 3.33 -0.66
CA ILE A 20 6.24 2.87 -1.53
C ILE A 20 5.35 4.04 -1.97
N LEU A 21 4.97 4.94 -1.06
CA LEU A 21 4.15 6.10 -1.42
C LEU A 21 4.89 7.10 -2.32
N LYS A 22 6.19 7.32 -2.08
CA LYS A 22 7.04 8.18 -2.90
C LYS A 22 7.16 7.64 -4.33
N HIS A 23 7.30 6.33 -4.48
CA HIS A 23 7.47 5.68 -5.79
C HIS A 23 6.16 5.21 -6.43
N ALA A 24 5.01 5.45 -5.80
CA ALA A 24 3.71 4.97 -6.28
C ALA A 24 3.45 5.29 -7.77
N PRO A 25 3.72 6.50 -8.30
CA PRO A 25 3.49 6.79 -9.73
C PRO A 25 4.24 5.85 -10.68
N SER A 26 5.52 5.55 -10.40
CA SER A 26 6.31 4.60 -11.19
C SER A 26 5.95 3.14 -10.89
N LEU A 27 5.54 2.85 -9.66
CA LEU A 27 5.22 1.50 -9.21
C LEU A 27 3.98 0.93 -9.93
N LEU A 28 3.02 1.81 -10.25
CA LEU A 28 1.79 1.45 -10.98
C LEU A 28 2.08 0.76 -12.32
N ALA A 29 3.22 1.07 -12.97
CA ALA A 29 3.61 0.40 -14.21
C ALA A 29 3.81 -1.11 -14.03
N PHE A 30 4.19 -1.56 -12.83
CA PHE A 30 4.38 -2.97 -12.51
C PHE A 30 3.20 -3.58 -11.75
N THR A 31 2.51 -2.80 -10.91
CA THR A 31 1.42 -3.30 -10.07
C THR A 31 0.04 -3.20 -10.72
N ASN A 32 -0.10 -2.37 -11.75
CA ASN A 32 -1.36 -2.06 -12.46
C ASN A 32 -1.09 -1.85 -13.96
N PRO A 33 -0.52 -2.83 -14.68
CA PRO A 33 0.04 -2.62 -16.01
C PRO A 33 -1.00 -2.54 -17.14
N SER A 34 -2.28 -2.81 -16.87
CA SER A 34 -3.31 -2.87 -17.90
C SER A 34 -4.18 -1.61 -17.94
N VAL A 35 -4.77 -1.31 -19.10
CA VAL A 35 -5.77 -0.23 -19.22
C VAL A 35 -6.97 -0.48 -18.28
N ASN A 36 -7.32 -1.74 -18.05
CA ASN A 36 -8.42 -2.11 -17.16
C ASN A 36 -8.12 -1.81 -15.68
N SER A 37 -6.84 -1.81 -15.29
CA SER A 37 -6.41 -1.44 -13.93
C SER A 37 -6.85 -0.02 -13.55
N PHE A 38 -6.79 0.92 -14.49
CA PHE A 38 -7.19 2.31 -14.26
C PHE A 38 -8.71 2.50 -14.23
N ARG A 39 -9.49 1.56 -14.77
CA ARG A 39 -10.95 1.55 -14.60
C ARG A 39 -11.34 1.18 -13.17
N ARG A 40 -10.49 0.45 -12.44
CA ARG A 40 -10.66 0.17 -11.00
C ARG A 40 -10.23 1.35 -10.13
N LEU A 41 -9.18 2.08 -10.52
CA LEU A 41 -8.63 3.21 -9.76
C LEU A 41 -9.43 4.51 -9.95
N VAL A 42 -10.74 4.44 -9.72
CA VAL A 42 -11.66 5.58 -9.78
C VAL A 42 -12.33 5.80 -8.42
N PRO A 43 -12.65 7.05 -8.04
CA PRO A 43 -13.38 7.33 -6.82
C PRO A 43 -14.75 6.64 -6.79
N GLY A 44 -15.21 6.23 -5.60
CA GLY A 44 -16.58 5.72 -5.38
C GLY A 44 -16.70 4.23 -5.06
N PHE A 45 -15.65 3.42 -5.25
CA PHE A 45 -15.69 1.97 -5.01
C PHE A 45 -14.72 1.47 -3.93
N GLU A 46 -14.43 2.31 -2.92
CA GLU A 46 -13.36 2.06 -1.93
C GLU A 46 -11.98 1.74 -2.59
N ALA A 47 -11.79 2.23 -3.82
CA ALA A 47 -10.55 2.05 -4.56
C ALA A 47 -9.41 2.87 -3.91
N PRO A 48 -8.17 2.36 -3.94
CA PRO A 48 -7.02 3.04 -3.35
C PRO A 48 -6.56 4.17 -4.27
N VAL A 49 -7.29 5.29 -4.26
CA VAL A 49 -6.97 6.50 -5.05
C VAL A 49 -6.19 7.54 -4.24
N ASN A 50 -6.20 7.42 -2.91
CA ASN A 50 -5.52 8.36 -2.02
C ASN A 50 -4.15 7.81 -1.62
N LEU A 51 -3.09 8.52 -2.01
CA LEU A 51 -1.68 8.25 -1.65
C LEU A 51 -1.40 8.57 -0.18
N VAL A 52 -2.07 7.85 0.72
CA VAL A 52 -1.93 7.96 2.16
C VAL A 52 -1.83 6.57 2.77
N TYR A 53 -1.23 6.49 3.95
CA TYR A 53 -1.37 5.32 4.81
C TYR A 53 -2.41 5.58 5.90
N SER A 54 -3.21 4.57 6.23
CA SER A 54 -4.23 4.69 7.29
C SER A 54 -4.58 3.34 7.89
N ALA A 55 -4.89 3.31 9.18
CA ALA A 55 -5.35 2.09 9.84
C ALA A 55 -6.83 1.77 9.55
N ARG A 56 -7.66 2.80 9.34
CA ARG A 56 -9.13 2.65 9.21
C ARG A 56 -9.68 3.04 7.84
N ASN A 57 -8.95 3.85 7.06
CA ASN A 57 -9.43 4.33 5.77
C ASN A 57 -9.36 3.23 4.71
N ARG A 58 -10.49 2.88 4.11
CA ARG A 58 -10.57 1.88 3.04
C ARG A 58 -10.19 2.43 1.66
N SER A 59 -10.08 3.74 1.49
CA SER A 59 -9.62 4.34 0.23
C SER A 59 -8.12 4.70 0.25
N ALA A 60 -7.40 4.32 1.31
CA ALA A 60 -5.96 4.53 1.44
C ALA A 60 -5.18 3.48 0.63
N CYS A 61 -4.11 3.91 -0.06
CA CYS A 61 -3.22 3.02 -0.79
C CYS A 61 -2.51 2.01 0.12
N ILE A 62 -2.07 2.47 1.29
CA ILE A 62 -1.46 1.62 2.31
C ILE A 62 -2.42 1.51 3.50
N ARG A 63 -2.82 0.29 3.82
CA ARG A 63 -3.63 0.00 5.00
C ARG A 63 -2.78 -0.63 6.09
N ILE A 64 -3.03 -0.23 7.32
CA ILE A 64 -2.41 -0.82 8.51
C ILE A 64 -3.47 -1.60 9.28
N PRO A 65 -3.51 -2.94 9.16
CA PRO A 65 -4.49 -3.75 9.86
C PRO A 65 -4.34 -3.62 11.38
N VAL A 66 -5.47 -3.47 12.08
CA VAL A 66 -5.52 -3.47 13.54
C VAL A 66 -5.57 -4.93 14.01
N THR A 67 -4.40 -5.51 14.31
CA THR A 67 -4.25 -6.94 14.63
C THR A 67 -4.05 -7.23 16.12
N GLY A 68 -4.43 -6.30 16.99
CA GLY A 68 -4.23 -6.42 18.44
C GLY A 68 -2.79 -6.18 18.89
N SER A 69 -2.36 -6.86 19.96
CA SER A 69 -1.05 -6.66 20.61
C SER A 69 0.06 -7.56 20.07
N SER A 70 -0.26 -8.59 19.29
CA SER A 70 0.72 -9.56 18.79
C SER A 70 1.74 -8.90 17.85
N PRO A 71 3.05 -8.91 18.15
CA PRO A 71 4.07 -8.35 17.28
C PRO A 71 4.17 -9.07 15.92
N LYS A 72 3.90 -10.38 15.89
CA LYS A 72 3.99 -11.21 14.66
C LYS A 72 2.87 -10.90 13.66
N ALA A 73 1.77 -10.31 14.11
CA ALA A 73 0.64 -10.00 13.25
C ALA A 73 0.78 -8.62 12.57
N LYS A 74 1.74 -7.80 13.01
CA LYS A 74 2.01 -6.47 12.47
C LYS A 74 2.51 -6.57 11.03
N ARG A 75 1.79 -5.96 10.09
CA ARG A 75 2.09 -5.96 8.66
C ARG A 75 1.54 -4.70 7.98
N VAL A 76 2.06 -4.42 6.81
CA VAL A 76 1.61 -3.34 5.93
C VAL A 76 0.84 -3.96 4.76
N GLU A 77 -0.35 -3.47 4.46
CA GLU A 77 -1.14 -3.91 3.31
C GLU A 77 -1.13 -2.85 2.21
N TYR A 78 -0.42 -3.13 1.11
CA TYR A 78 -0.50 -2.32 -0.10
C TYR A 78 -1.66 -2.79 -0.97
N ARG A 79 -2.69 -1.95 -1.13
CA ARG A 79 -4.00 -2.34 -1.69
C ARG A 79 -4.16 -2.02 -3.18
N VAL A 80 -3.21 -1.29 -3.73
CA VAL A 80 -3.22 -0.80 -5.11
C VAL A 80 -3.08 -1.91 -6.17
N PRO A 81 -2.23 -2.95 -5.99
CA PRO A 81 -2.02 -3.97 -7.02
C PRO A 81 -3.30 -4.69 -7.43
N ASP A 82 -3.35 -5.14 -8.68
CA ASP A 82 -4.44 -5.92 -9.23
C ASP A 82 -3.92 -7.18 -9.96
N PRO A 83 -4.76 -8.20 -10.22
CA PRO A 83 -4.30 -9.49 -10.73
C PRO A 83 -3.91 -9.48 -12.22
N SER A 84 -4.02 -8.34 -12.92
CA SER A 84 -3.47 -8.21 -14.28
C SER A 84 -1.95 -8.04 -14.28
N ALA A 85 -1.34 -7.77 -13.12
CA ALA A 85 0.11 -7.66 -12.96
C ALA A 85 0.81 -9.02 -12.96
N ASN A 86 2.06 -9.04 -13.43
CA ASN A 86 2.95 -10.17 -13.20
C ASN A 86 3.36 -10.17 -11.71
N PRO A 87 3.01 -11.19 -10.92
CA PRO A 87 3.24 -11.19 -9.47
C PRO A 87 4.72 -11.13 -9.11
N TYR A 88 5.61 -11.69 -9.92
CA TYR A 88 7.05 -11.65 -9.67
C TYR A 88 7.59 -10.21 -9.76
N LEU A 89 7.21 -9.50 -10.83
CA LEU A 89 7.61 -8.10 -11.03
C LEU A 89 6.93 -7.17 -10.02
N ALA A 90 5.65 -7.40 -9.71
CA ALA A 90 4.92 -6.60 -8.74
C ALA A 90 5.55 -6.69 -7.35
N PHE A 91 5.84 -7.90 -6.86
CA PHE A 91 6.48 -8.07 -5.55
C PHE A 91 7.91 -7.53 -5.53
N ALA A 92 8.69 -7.75 -6.58
CA ALA A 92 10.05 -7.19 -6.68
C ALA A 92 10.03 -5.66 -6.68
N ALA A 93 9.14 -5.02 -7.45
CA ALA A 93 9.02 -3.57 -7.52
C ALA A 93 8.59 -2.97 -6.17
N VAL A 94 7.62 -3.59 -5.47
CA VAL A 94 7.19 -3.17 -4.14
C VAL A 94 8.32 -3.28 -3.12
N LEU A 95 9.09 -4.37 -3.17
CA LEU A 95 10.24 -4.57 -2.28
C LEU A 95 11.34 -3.53 -2.52
N MET A 96 11.62 -3.19 -3.78
CA MET A 96 12.64 -2.19 -4.14
C MET A 96 12.21 -0.75 -3.83
N ALA A 97 10.91 -0.49 -3.77
CA ALA A 97 10.38 0.83 -3.45
C ALA A 97 10.33 1.11 -1.94
N GLY A 98 10.22 0.07 -1.11
CA GLY A 98 10.25 0.19 0.34
C GLY A 98 11.65 0.31 0.89
#